data_AF-A0A5C0E0R0-F1
#
_entry.id   AF-A0A5C0E0R0-F1
#
_cell.length_a   1.000
_cell.length_b   1.000
_cell.length_c   1.000
_cell.angle_alpha   90.00
_cell.angle_beta   90.00
_cell.angle_gamma   90.00
#
_symmetry.space_group_name_H-M   'P 1'
#
loop_
_entity.id
_entity.type
_entity.pdbx_description
1 polymer ?
#
loop_
_entity_poly.entity_id
_entity_poly.type
_entity_poly.pdbx_seq_one_letter_code
_entity_poly.pdbx_strand_id
1 'polypeptide(L)' 'MNLLDWMHDGMKYFPRSIGTMVRWFGEVVGYFDSRTTSGTVEGINNKLKLIKRLGYGFHNFSNFRLRSLLNWHFSINSP' A
#
# COMPACT_ATOMS: atom_id res chain seq x y z
N MET A 1 28.37 3.56 9.44
CA MET A 1 27.99 3.51 8.01
C MET A 1 26.72 4.32 7.86
N ASN A 2 26.74 5.41 7.10
CA ASN A 2 25.55 6.23 6.90
C ASN A 2 24.66 5.63 5.80
N LEU A 3 23.38 6.00 5.78
CA LEU A 3 22.42 5.55 4.78
C LEU A 3 22.89 5.87 3.35
N LEU A 4 23.49 7.06 3.15
CA LEU A 4 24.05 7.48 1.88
C LEU A 4 25.19 6.59 1.40
N ASP A 5 26.09 6.20 2.30
CA ASP A 5 27.22 5.30 1.98
C ASP A 5 26.69 3.94 1.51
N TRP A 6 25.67 3.42 2.20
CA TRP A 6 25.03 2.16 1.83
C TRP A 6 24.27 2.26 0.50
N MET A 7 23.57 3.36 0.24
CA MET A 7 22.87 3.57 -1.03
C MET A 7 23.85 3.71 -2.20
N HIS A 8 25.01 4.32 -1.98
CA HIS A 8 26.07 4.41 -2.97
C HIS A 8 26.60 3.00 -3.33
N ASP A 9 26.96 2.21 -2.32
CA ASP A 9 27.51 0.87 -2.53
C ASP A 9 26.47 -0.11 -3.10
N GLY A 10 25.23 0.00 -2.65
CA GLY A 10 24.10 -0.81 -3.09
C GLY A 10 23.64 -0.49 -4.51
N MET A 11 24.01 0.66 -5.08
CA MET A 11 23.56 1.08 -6.42
C MET A 11 23.99 0.10 -7.51
N LYS A 12 25.15 -0.53 -7.30
CA LYS A 12 25.67 -1.60 -8.17
C LYS A 12 24.75 -2.81 -8.27
N TYR A 13 24.04 -3.14 -7.18
CA TYR A 13 23.23 -4.35 -7.07
C TYR A 13 21.73 -4.06 -7.23
N PHE A 14 21.26 -2.91 -6.77
CA PHE A 14 19.84 -2.56 -6.72
C PHE A 14 19.55 -1.15 -7.27
N PRO A 15 19.93 -0.84 -8.53
CA PRO A 15 19.81 0.51 -9.07
C PRO A 15 18.36 1.00 -9.11
N ARG A 16 17.39 0.11 -9.37
CA ARG A 16 15.96 0.46 -9.40
C ARG A 16 15.39 0.75 -8.01
N SER A 17 15.76 -0.04 -7.01
CA SER A 17 15.29 0.15 -5.64
C SER A 17 15.84 1.45 -5.05
N ILE A 18 17.13 1.73 -5.27
CA ILE A 18 17.77 2.96 -4.82
C ILE A 18 17.23 4.18 -5.56
N GLY A 19 17.01 4.07 -6.89
CA GLY A 19 16.34 5.13 -7.64
C GLY A 19 14.93 5.45 -7.13
N THR A 20 14.20 4.44 -6.66
CA THR A 20 12.90 4.62 -6.01
C THR A 20 13.04 5.32 -4.66
N MET A 21 13.99 4.89 -3.83
CA MET A 21 14.25 5.53 -2.52
C MET A 21 14.60 7.01 -2.67
N VAL A 22 15.48 7.36 -3.62
CA VAL A 22 15.84 8.77 -3.90
C VAL A 22 14.62 9.56 -4.37
N ARG A 23 13.82 9.00 -5.29
CA ARG A 23 12.62 9.67 -5.83
C ARG A 23 11.58 9.99 -4.74
N TRP A 24 11.38 9.11 -3.79
CA TRP A 24 10.36 9.25 -2.75
C TRP A 24 10.91 9.79 -1.42
N PHE A 25 12.20 10.11 -1.34
CA PHE A 25 12.85 10.52 -0.09
C PHE A 25 12.17 11.73 0.56
N GLY A 26 11.76 12.73 -0.23
CA GLY A 26 11.08 13.92 0.29
C GLY A 26 9.74 13.61 0.96
N GLU A 27 8.96 12.69 0.40
CA GLU A 27 7.68 12.28 0.99
C GLU A 27 7.87 11.42 2.25
N VAL A 28 8.89 10.54 2.24
CA VAL A 28 9.29 9.76 3.41
C VAL A 28 9.71 10.66 4.56
N VAL A 29 10.47 11.73 4.28
CA VAL A 29 10.85 12.71 5.30
C VAL A 29 9.64 13.53 5.76
N GLY A 30 8.79 13.97 4.84
CA GLY A 30 7.57 14.72 5.15
C GLY A 30 6.59 13.98 6.07
N TYR A 31 6.58 12.65 6.06
CA TYR A 31 5.82 11.83 7.01
C TYR A 31 6.24 12.07 8.47
N PHE A 32 7.51 12.31 8.75
CA PHE A 32 7.98 12.52 10.13
C PHE A 32 7.49 13.84 10.72
N ASP A 33 7.26 14.85 9.86
CA ASP A 33 6.72 16.14 10.26
C ASP A 33 5.20 16.08 10.45
N SER A 34 4.46 15.40 9.56
CA SER A 34 2.99 15.38 9.58
C SER A 34 2.38 14.22 10.38
N ARG A 35 3.14 13.16 10.66
CA ARG A 35 2.71 11.88 11.27
C ARG A 35 1.47 11.27 10.62
N THR A 36 1.29 11.47 9.32
CA THR A 36 0.12 10.97 8.59
C THR A 36 0.14 9.45 8.57
N THR A 37 -0.71 8.78 9.35
CA THR A 37 -0.66 7.32 9.43
C THR A 37 -1.18 6.65 8.15
N SER A 38 -0.47 5.62 7.68
CA SER A 38 -0.94 4.74 6.60
C SER A 38 -2.04 3.77 7.06
N GLY A 39 -2.50 3.86 8.32
CA GLY A 39 -3.38 2.86 8.94
C GLY A 39 -4.71 2.64 8.22
N THR A 40 -5.35 3.71 7.72
CA THR A 40 -6.58 3.58 6.91
C THR A 40 -6.30 2.83 5.61
N VAL A 41 -5.19 3.15 4.92
CA VAL A 41 -4.79 2.48 3.67
C VAL A 41 -4.41 1.02 3.91
N GLU A 42 -3.71 0.73 5.00
CA GLU A 42 -3.38 -0.64 5.42
C GLU A 42 -4.62 -1.45 5.76
N GLY A 43 -5.58 -0.85 6.46
CA GLY A 43 -6.88 -1.45 6.76
C GLY A 43 -7.64 -1.82 5.48
N ILE A 44 -7.68 -0.90 4.51
CA ILE A 44 -8.28 -1.14 3.19
C ILE A 44 -7.58 -2.31 2.50
N ASN A 45 -6.25 -2.27 2.41
CA ASN A 45 -5.47 -3.30 1.74
C ASN A 45 -5.62 -4.68 2.38
N ASN A 46 -5.65 -4.76 3.72
CA ASN A 46 -5.85 -6.02 4.42
C ASN A 46 -7.23 -6.61 4.17
N LYS A 47 -8.28 -5.77 4.13
CA LYS A 47 -9.63 -6.23 3.80
C LYS A 47 -9.72 -6.74 2.37
N LEU A 48 -9.14 -6.03 1.41
CA LEU A 48 -9.07 -6.48 0.01
C LEU A 48 -8.27 -7.78 -0.14
N LYS A 49 -7.15 -7.95 0.58
CA LYS A 49 -6.39 -9.20 0.62
C LYS A 49 -7.21 -10.35 1.21
N LEU A 50 -8.01 -10.09 2.26
CA LEU A 50 -8.90 -11.10 2.84
C LEU A 50 -9.99 -11.53 1.85
N ILE A 51 -10.68 -10.57 1.23
CA ILE A 51 -11.65 -10.84 0.16
C ILE A 51 -10.96 -11.70 -0.90
N LYS A 52 -9.73 -11.32 -1.29
CA LYS A 52 -8.96 -12.03 -2.30
C LYS A 52 -8.72 -13.50 -1.95
N ARG A 53 -8.29 -13.78 -0.71
CA ARG A 53 -8.02 -15.13 -0.20
C ARG A 53 -9.29 -15.99 -0.14
N LEU A 54 -10.40 -15.40 0.30
CA LEU A 54 -11.69 -16.10 0.40
C LEU A 54 -12.29 -16.47 -0.97
N GLY A 55 -11.86 -15.80 -2.04
CA GLY A 55 -12.37 -16.06 -3.39
C GLY A 55 -11.73 -17.23 -4.12
N TYR A 56 -10.68 -17.87 -3.57
CA TYR A 56 -9.93 -18.99 -4.18
C TYR A 56 -9.57 -18.80 -5.67
N GLY A 57 -9.46 -17.55 -6.13
CA GLY A 57 -9.27 -17.18 -7.54
C GLY A 57 -10.50 -16.51 -8.14
N PHE A 58 -10.39 -15.21 -8.44
CA PHE A 58 -11.45 -14.48 -9.15
C PHE A 58 -11.32 -14.74 -10.63
N HIS A 59 -12.19 -15.58 -11.17
CA HIS A 59 -12.39 -15.67 -12.61
C HIS A 59 -13.15 -14.44 -13.16
N ASN A 60 -13.89 -13.74 -12.29
CA ASN A 60 -14.69 -12.57 -12.66
C ASN A 60 -14.37 -11.38 -11.74
N PHE A 61 -13.77 -10.33 -12.31
CA PHE A 61 -13.44 -9.10 -11.59
C PHE A 61 -14.67 -8.36 -11.05
N SER A 62 -15.81 -8.45 -11.72
CA SER A 62 -17.07 -7.82 -11.29
C SER A 62 -17.51 -8.33 -9.91
N ASN A 63 -17.32 -9.62 -9.63
CA ASN A 63 -17.63 -10.20 -8.31
C ASN A 63 -16.67 -9.71 -7.22
N PHE A 64 -15.39 -9.56 -7.55
CA PHE A 64 -14.42 -8.96 -6.63
C PHE A 64 -14.77 -7.50 -6.32
N ARG A 65 -15.11 -6.72 -7.36
CA ARG A 65 -15.52 -5.32 -7.24
C ARG A 65 -16.77 -5.18 -6.38
N LEU A 66 -17.80 -5.99 -6.62
CA LEU A 66 -19.04 -5.98 -5.84
C LEU A 66 -18.77 -6.25 -4.35
N ARG A 67 -18.02 -7.32 -4.03
CA ARG A 67 -17.68 -7.67 -2.63
C ARG A 67 -16.78 -6.63 -1.95
N SER A 68 -15.92 -5.97 -2.72
CA SER A 68 -15.08 -4.87 -2.23
C SER A 68 -15.95 -3.67 -1.86
N LEU A 69 -16.80 -3.20 -2.77
CA LEU A 69 -17.70 -2.07 -2.54
C LEU A 69 -18.69 -2.32 -1.41
N LEU A 70 -19.17 -3.57 -1.26
CA LEU A 70 -20.05 -3.99 -0.17
C LEU A 70 -19.46 -3.66 1.22
N ASN A 71 -18.15 -3.80 1.39
CA ASN A 71 -17.49 -3.54 2.67
C ASN A 71 -17.34 -2.05 3.00
N TRP A 72 -17.50 -1.16 2.02
CA TRP A 72 -17.32 0.29 2.20
C TRP A 72 -18.63 1.09 2.05
N HIS A 73 -19.68 0.49 1.48
CA HIS A 73 -20.90 1.20 1.08
C HIS A 73 -22.13 0.92 1.98
N PHE A 74 -22.01 0.17 3.08
CA PHE A 74 -23.13 0.00 4.02
C PHE A 74 -23.09 0.99 5.19
N SER A 75 -23.51 2.21 4.87
CA SER A 75 -24.28 3.11 5.75
C SER A 75 -25.34 3.83 4.92
N ILE A 76 -26.07 3.07 4.08
CA ILE A 76 -27.28 3.58 3.44
C ILE A 76 -28.39 2.64 3.90
N ASN A 77 -29.09 3.06 4.94
CA ASN A 77 -30.23 2.38 5.56
C ASN A 77 -29.88 1.20 6.48
N SER A 78 -29.32 1.50 7.65
CA SER A 78 -29.74 0.78 8.86
C SER A 78 -31.02 1.46 9.35
N PRO A 79 -32.08 0.73 9.74
CA PRO A 79 -33.29 1.32 10.32
C PRO A 79 -32.97 2.06 11.63
#